data_AF-A0A254QEL4-F1
#
_entry.id   AF-A0A254QEL4-F1
#
_cell.length_a   1.000
_cell.length_b   1.000
_cell.length_c   1.000
_cell.angle_alpha   90.00
_cell.angle_beta   90.00
_cell.angle_gamma   90.00
#
_symmetry.space_group_name_H-M   'P 1'
#
loop_
_entity.id
_entity.type
_entity.pdbx_description
1 polymer ?
#
loop_
_entity_poly.entity_id
_entity_poly.type
_entity_poly.pdbx_seq_one_letter_code
_entity_poly.pdbx_strand_id
1 'polypeptide(L)'
;MRSLLSVLLVVLFSSLSYGQYSLGYLNDNPYDYNSLSNPYGAGNPYREDGLMNPYSRYGSPYSDYSWTNPYATNPPRIYTRRGRYLGELSSNPYGSDSVSNPYSYYGSRYSPDSINNPYGYGNPYSTERVYVRPRRY
;
A
#
# COMPACT_ATOMS: atom_id res chain seq x y z
N MET A 1 -1.46 34.34 -38.50
CA MET A 1 -2.15 33.06 -38.23
C MET A 1 -1.15 31.93 -37.95
N ARG A 2 -0.20 32.13 -37.00
CA ARG A 2 0.86 31.15 -36.68
C ARG A 2 1.10 30.96 -35.17
N SER A 3 0.54 31.83 -34.33
CA SER A 3 0.68 31.76 -32.87
C SER A 3 -0.45 31.03 -32.16
N LEU A 4 -1.57 30.74 -32.86
CA LEU A 4 -2.71 30.01 -32.29
C LEU A 4 -2.52 28.48 -32.32
N LEU A 5 -1.61 27.97 -33.17
CA LEU A 5 -1.32 26.54 -33.22
C LEU A 5 -0.45 26.05 -32.05
N SER A 6 0.32 26.95 -31.43
CA SER A 6 1.29 26.62 -30.39
C SER A 6 0.66 26.46 -29.00
N VAL A 7 -0.49 27.11 -28.76
CA VAL A 7 -1.20 27.01 -27.46
C VAL A 7 -1.94 25.67 -27.34
N LEU A 8 -2.37 25.09 -28.47
CA LEU A 8 -3.06 23.79 -28.48
C LEU A 8 -2.14 22.61 -28.17
N LEU A 9 -0.82 22.74 -28.39
CA LEU A 9 0.15 21.66 -28.17
C LEU A 9 0.56 21.51 -26.70
N VAL A 10 0.39 22.56 -25.86
CA VAL A 10 0.78 22.54 -24.45
C VAL A 10 -0.33 22.00 -23.54
N VAL A 11 -1.60 22.08 -23.98
CA VAL A 11 -2.75 21.50 -23.25
C VAL A 11 -2.86 19.98 -23.49
N LEU A 12 -2.10 19.43 -24.44
CA LEU A 12 -1.99 17.99 -24.71
C LEU A 12 -0.87 17.29 -23.90
N PHE A 13 -0.29 17.95 -22.89
CA PHE A 13 0.26 17.25 -21.73
C PHE A 13 -0.90 16.72 -20.88
N SER A 14 -1.60 15.77 -21.50
CA SER A 14 -2.32 14.69 -20.87
C SER A 14 -1.67 14.36 -19.53
N SER A 15 -2.31 14.82 -18.47
CA SER A 15 -2.12 14.27 -17.14
C SER A 15 -2.56 12.81 -17.21
N LEU A 16 -1.68 11.93 -17.72
CA LEU A 16 -1.75 10.52 -17.41
C LEU A 16 -1.54 10.44 -15.90
N SER A 17 -2.65 10.50 -15.18
CA SER A 17 -2.73 9.94 -13.84
C SER A 17 -2.45 8.45 -14.03
N TYR A 18 -1.17 8.07 -14.01
CA TYR A 18 -0.76 6.69 -13.85
C TYR A 18 -1.40 6.22 -12.56
N GLY A 19 -2.55 5.56 -12.66
CA GLY A 19 -3.25 4.96 -11.53
C GLY A 19 -2.20 4.14 -10.78
N GLN A 20 -1.86 4.60 -9.57
CA GLN A 20 -0.70 4.09 -8.89
C GLN A 20 -0.99 2.64 -8.49
N TYR A 21 -0.33 1.69 -9.16
CA TYR A 21 -0.56 0.26 -9.01
C TYR A 21 -0.57 -0.14 -7.52
N SER A 22 -1.72 -0.66 -7.06
CA SER A 22 -1.98 -1.02 -5.67
C SER A 22 -2.09 -2.53 -5.57
N LEU A 23 -1.46 -3.11 -4.55
CA LEU A 23 -1.57 -4.54 -4.23
C LEU A 23 -2.93 -4.85 -3.60
N GLY A 24 -3.49 -3.90 -2.85
CA GLY A 24 -4.85 -3.91 -2.32
C GLY A 24 -5.04 -2.81 -1.28
N TYR A 25 -6.16 -2.83 -0.58
CA TYR A 25 -6.48 -1.86 0.49
C TYR A 25 -6.57 -2.54 1.86
N LEU A 26 -6.03 -1.88 2.89
CA LEU A 26 -6.14 -2.26 4.30
C LEU A 26 -7.41 -1.60 4.85
N ASN A 27 -8.33 -2.40 5.37
CA ASN A 27 -9.67 -2.00 5.76
C ASN A 27 -10.51 -1.46 4.59
N ASP A 28 -11.15 -2.38 3.90
CA ASP A 28 -12.31 -2.05 3.09
C ASP A 28 -13.22 -3.27 3.02
N ASN A 29 -14.52 -2.99 3.00
CA ASN A 29 -15.61 -3.89 2.68
C ASN A 29 -15.17 -5.26 2.08
N PRO A 30 -15.47 -6.41 2.72
CA PRO A 30 -15.04 -7.73 2.22
C PRO A 30 -15.62 -8.09 0.84
N TYR A 31 -16.59 -7.31 0.34
CA TYR A 31 -17.13 -7.44 -1.01
C TYR A 31 -16.41 -6.56 -2.05
N ASP A 32 -15.54 -5.63 -1.66
CA ASP A 32 -14.72 -4.84 -2.59
C ASP A 32 -13.63 -5.73 -3.20
N TYR A 33 -13.53 -5.74 -4.54
CA TYR A 33 -12.54 -6.54 -5.26
C TYR A 33 -11.09 -6.18 -4.89
N ASN A 34 -10.80 -4.93 -4.53
CA ASN A 34 -9.46 -4.49 -4.14
C ASN A 34 -9.18 -4.64 -2.63
N SER A 35 -10.15 -5.11 -1.85
CA SER A 35 -9.95 -5.35 -0.41
C SER A 35 -9.03 -6.55 -0.18
N LEU A 36 -8.05 -6.37 0.72
CA LEU A 36 -7.19 -7.47 1.15
C LEU A 36 -7.93 -8.50 2.02
N SER A 37 -9.12 -8.15 2.53
CA SER A 37 -10.01 -9.07 3.24
C SER A 37 -10.91 -9.88 2.31
N ASN A 38 -10.94 -9.55 1.01
CA ASN A 38 -11.73 -10.28 0.01
C ASN A 38 -10.91 -11.43 -0.60
N PRO A 39 -11.21 -12.70 -0.29
CA PRO A 39 -10.45 -13.85 -0.80
C PRO A 39 -10.68 -14.14 -2.29
N TYR A 40 -11.67 -13.50 -2.91
CA TYR A 40 -11.92 -13.60 -4.36
C TYR A 40 -11.29 -12.44 -5.15
N GLY A 41 -10.74 -11.45 -4.45
CA GLY A 41 -10.15 -10.24 -5.02
C GLY A 41 -8.68 -10.06 -4.63
N ALA A 42 -8.32 -8.91 -4.10
CA ALA A 42 -6.94 -8.61 -3.75
C ALA A 42 -6.37 -9.50 -2.64
N GLY A 43 -7.23 -10.02 -1.76
CA GLY A 43 -6.90 -11.01 -0.75
C GLY A 43 -6.82 -12.46 -1.25
N ASN A 44 -6.96 -12.71 -2.56
CA ASN A 44 -6.93 -14.06 -3.12
C ASN A 44 -5.55 -14.72 -2.93
N PRO A 45 -5.48 -15.91 -2.30
CA PRO A 45 -4.23 -16.62 -2.04
C PRO A 45 -3.57 -17.22 -3.29
N TYR A 46 -4.24 -17.20 -4.44
CA TYR A 46 -3.72 -17.67 -5.72
C TYR A 46 -3.41 -16.53 -6.69
N ARG A 47 -3.59 -15.26 -6.28
CA ARG A 47 -3.26 -14.11 -7.13
C ARG A 47 -1.74 -14.05 -7.36
N GLU A 48 -1.30 -13.99 -8.62
CA GLU A 48 0.11 -14.04 -9.03
C GLU A 48 1.00 -13.05 -8.28
N ASP A 49 0.58 -11.78 -8.21
CA ASP A 49 1.25 -10.71 -7.45
C ASP A 49 0.53 -10.38 -6.12
N GLY A 50 -0.19 -11.33 -5.53
CA GLY A 50 -1.03 -11.11 -4.34
C GLY A 50 -0.25 -11.11 -3.04
N LEU A 51 -0.59 -10.21 -2.10
CA LEU A 51 -0.03 -10.21 -0.74
C LEU A 51 -0.35 -11.50 0.03
N MET A 52 -1.49 -12.15 -0.27
CA MET A 52 -1.94 -13.37 0.41
C MET A 52 -1.46 -14.66 -0.26
N ASN A 53 -0.71 -14.55 -1.36
CA ASN A 53 -0.16 -15.70 -2.05
C ASN A 53 1.26 -15.99 -1.53
N PRO A 54 1.50 -17.11 -0.82
CA PRO A 54 2.83 -17.45 -0.27
C PRO A 54 3.87 -17.82 -1.34
N TYR A 55 3.46 -17.94 -2.60
CA TYR A 55 4.34 -18.17 -3.74
C TYR A 55 4.58 -16.89 -4.57
N SER A 56 3.90 -15.78 -4.26
CA SER A 56 4.08 -14.52 -4.99
C SER A 56 5.33 -13.75 -4.52
N ARG A 57 5.74 -12.77 -5.33
CA ARG A 57 6.77 -11.80 -4.96
C ARG A 57 6.47 -11.06 -3.65
N TYR A 58 5.20 -10.76 -3.37
CA TYR A 58 4.84 -9.90 -2.23
C TYR A 58 4.34 -10.67 -1.00
N GLY A 59 3.98 -11.94 -1.13
CA GLY A 59 3.50 -12.78 -0.02
C GLY A 59 4.46 -13.89 0.39
N SER A 60 5.49 -14.19 -0.42
CA SER A 60 6.45 -15.27 -0.15
C SER A 60 7.34 -15.01 1.07
N PRO A 61 7.54 -15.98 1.96
CA PRO A 61 8.46 -15.81 3.10
C PRO A 61 9.93 -15.66 2.70
N TYR A 62 10.26 -15.86 1.42
CA TYR A 62 11.64 -15.83 0.91
C TYR A 62 11.96 -14.63 0.03
N SER A 63 10.96 -13.82 -0.36
CA SER A 63 11.20 -12.68 -1.25
C SER A 63 11.66 -11.44 -0.49
N ASP A 64 12.61 -10.71 -1.05
CA ASP A 64 13.04 -9.39 -0.55
C ASP A 64 11.96 -8.30 -0.69
N TYR A 65 10.90 -8.57 -1.47
CA TYR A 65 9.76 -7.67 -1.67
C TYR A 65 8.54 -8.05 -0.84
N SER A 66 8.65 -9.10 -0.01
CA SER A 66 7.51 -9.64 0.69
C SER A 66 7.28 -8.98 2.04
N TRP A 67 6.01 -8.85 2.41
CA TRP A 67 5.65 -8.41 3.75
C TRP A 67 5.82 -9.51 4.79
N THR A 68 5.81 -10.79 4.40
CA THR A 68 5.90 -11.92 5.33
C THR A 68 7.33 -12.28 5.70
N ASN A 69 8.31 -11.89 4.88
CA ASN A 69 9.73 -12.10 5.13
C ASN A 69 10.28 -11.04 6.11
N PRO A 70 10.67 -11.40 7.36
CA PRO A 70 11.19 -10.42 8.32
C PRO A 70 12.57 -9.86 7.94
N TYR A 71 13.23 -10.44 6.93
CA TYR A 71 14.51 -9.97 6.39
C TYR A 71 14.37 -9.21 5.06
N ALA A 72 13.14 -9.00 4.57
CA ALA A 72 12.89 -8.26 3.34
C ALA A 72 13.47 -6.84 3.42
N THR A 73 14.24 -6.46 2.40
CA THR A 73 14.84 -5.12 2.28
C THR A 73 13.97 -4.16 1.49
N ASN A 74 13.00 -4.67 0.74
CA ASN A 74 12.11 -3.89 -0.09
C ASN A 74 10.61 -4.23 0.11
N PRO A 75 10.12 -4.30 1.36
CA PRO A 75 8.73 -4.65 1.63
C PRO A 75 7.75 -3.64 1.02
N PRO A 76 6.48 -4.02 0.81
CA PRO A 76 5.45 -3.11 0.34
C PRO A 76 5.25 -1.93 1.30
N ARG A 77 4.77 -0.80 0.75
CA ARG A 77 4.57 0.44 1.50
C ARG A 77 3.10 0.80 1.59
N ILE A 78 2.74 1.46 2.68
CA ILE A 78 1.36 1.82 2.99
C ILE A 78 1.17 3.32 2.83
N TYR A 79 0.07 3.71 2.19
CA TYR A 79 -0.26 5.10 1.90
C TYR A 79 -1.75 5.39 2.08
N THR A 80 -2.08 6.64 2.39
CA THR A 80 -3.45 7.16 2.22
C THR A 80 -3.76 7.45 0.75
N ARG A 81 -5.04 7.73 0.45
CA ARG A 81 -5.44 8.21 -0.89
C ARG A 81 -4.71 9.49 -1.29
N ARG A 82 -4.42 10.36 -0.32
CA ARG A 82 -3.71 11.64 -0.51
C ARG A 82 -2.19 11.49 -0.60
N GLY A 83 -1.65 10.26 -0.52
CA GLY A 83 -0.22 9.99 -0.65
C GLY A 83 0.59 10.14 0.64
N ARG A 84 -0.05 10.41 1.80
CA ARG A 84 0.62 10.35 3.10
C ARG A 84 1.12 8.93 3.36
N TYR A 85 2.40 8.80 3.67
CA TYR A 85 3.08 7.54 3.97
C TYR A 85 2.75 7.07 5.39
N LEU A 86 2.46 5.78 5.54
CA LEU A 86 2.01 5.16 6.80
C LEU A 86 2.90 3.97 7.21
N GLY A 87 4.13 3.90 6.69
CA GLY A 87 5.09 2.85 7.01
C GLY A 87 5.19 1.73 5.98
N GLU A 88 6.01 0.74 6.31
CA GLU A 88 6.24 -0.47 5.54
C GLU A 88 5.36 -1.60 6.07
N LEU A 89 4.62 -2.26 5.16
CA LEU A 89 3.97 -3.53 5.45
C LEU A 89 5.05 -4.60 5.50
N SER A 90 5.62 -4.83 6.68
CA SER A 90 6.73 -5.74 6.93
C SER A 90 6.49 -6.51 8.23
N SER A 91 6.83 -7.79 8.25
CA SER A 91 6.84 -8.63 9.45
C SER A 91 8.08 -8.44 10.32
N ASN A 92 9.05 -7.62 9.88
CA ASN A 92 10.27 -7.34 10.65
C ASN A 92 9.91 -6.58 11.95
N PRO A 93 10.09 -7.16 13.14
CA PRO A 93 9.73 -6.52 14.40
C PRO A 93 10.73 -5.44 14.83
N TYR A 94 11.85 -5.27 14.12
CA TYR A 94 12.91 -4.32 14.43
C TYR A 94 13.06 -3.22 13.38
N GLY A 95 12.32 -3.29 12.27
CA GLY A 95 12.38 -2.28 11.20
C GLY A 95 11.91 -0.91 11.70
N SER A 96 12.65 0.15 11.37
CA SER A 96 12.35 1.52 11.81
C SER A 96 11.04 2.07 11.24
N ASP A 97 10.64 1.58 10.06
CA ASP A 97 9.38 1.95 9.41
C ASP A 97 8.36 0.81 9.38
N SER A 98 8.69 -0.34 9.98
CA SER A 98 7.85 -1.53 9.99
C SER A 98 6.61 -1.32 10.85
N VAL A 99 5.43 -1.63 10.30
CA VAL A 99 4.18 -1.66 11.05
C VAL A 99 4.11 -2.81 12.07
N SER A 100 4.98 -3.83 11.95
CA SER A 100 5.11 -4.89 12.96
C SER A 100 6.07 -4.54 14.10
N ASN A 101 6.78 -3.42 14.04
CA ASN A 101 7.61 -2.93 15.14
C ASN A 101 6.79 -2.00 16.05
N PRO A 102 6.35 -2.42 17.25
CA PRO A 102 5.53 -1.60 18.13
C PRO A 102 6.26 -0.36 18.69
N TYR A 103 7.60 -0.33 18.59
CA TYR A 103 8.43 0.79 19.02
C TYR A 103 8.73 1.77 17.87
N SER A 104 8.40 1.42 16.62
CA SER A 104 8.56 2.32 15.49
C SER A 104 7.47 3.40 15.47
N TYR A 105 7.74 4.49 14.75
CA TYR A 105 6.73 5.53 14.54
C TYR A 105 5.51 5.02 13.78
N TYR A 106 5.65 4.07 12.84
CA TYR A 106 4.53 3.59 12.03
C TYR A 106 3.86 2.30 12.56
N GLY A 107 4.52 1.57 13.47
CA GLY A 107 3.95 0.38 14.11
C GLY A 107 3.38 0.64 15.50
N SER A 108 3.81 1.70 16.19
CA SER A 108 3.27 2.07 17.50
C SER A 108 1.78 2.39 17.46
N ARG A 109 1.00 1.78 18.37
CA ARG A 109 -0.45 2.04 18.52
C ARG A 109 -0.78 3.46 18.98
N TYR A 110 0.22 4.23 19.41
CA TYR A 110 0.06 5.60 19.91
C TYR A 110 0.41 6.66 18.85
N SER A 111 1.02 6.25 17.74
CA SER A 111 1.39 7.19 16.67
C SER A 111 0.18 7.61 15.83
N PRO A 112 0.05 8.90 15.47
CA PRO A 112 -1.04 9.38 14.61
C PRO A 112 -0.97 8.84 13.18
N ASP A 113 0.20 8.35 12.73
CA ASP A 113 0.43 7.80 11.39
C ASP A 113 0.43 6.28 11.32
N SER A 114 0.17 5.61 12.44
CA SER A 114 0.16 4.16 12.51
C SER A 114 -1.19 3.58 12.12
N ILE A 115 -1.17 2.56 11.27
CA ILE A 115 -2.35 1.74 10.98
C ILE A 115 -2.78 0.87 12.18
N ASN A 116 -1.93 0.76 13.21
CA ASN A 116 -2.26 0.06 14.45
C ASN A 116 -2.89 0.99 15.50
N ASN A 117 -3.01 2.29 15.23
CA ASN A 117 -3.66 3.23 16.14
C ASN A 117 -5.19 3.17 15.98
N PRO A 118 -5.94 2.66 16.98
CA PRO A 118 -7.39 2.49 16.88
C PRO A 118 -8.17 3.81 16.86
N TYR A 119 -7.53 4.92 17.24
CA TYR A 119 -8.08 6.27 17.17
C TYR A 119 -7.66 7.02 15.89
N GLY A 120 -6.81 6.39 15.06
CA GLY A 120 -6.31 6.92 13.79
C GLY A 120 -6.65 5.99 12.62
N TYR A 121 -5.64 5.60 11.83
CA TYR A 121 -5.81 4.78 10.64
C TYR A 121 -6.24 3.33 10.91
N GLY A 122 -6.06 2.84 12.13
CA GLY A 122 -6.56 1.54 12.58
C GLY A 122 -8.02 1.55 13.04
N ASN A 123 -8.70 2.71 12.99
CA ASN A 123 -10.10 2.80 13.41
C ASN A 123 -11.00 2.00 12.44
N PRO A 124 -11.76 1.01 12.92
CA PRO A 124 -12.64 0.20 12.07
C PRO A 124 -13.77 1.01 11.41
N TYR A 125 -14.11 2.18 11.97
CA TYR A 125 -15.14 3.07 11.43
C TYR A 125 -14.57 4.18 10.55
N SER A 126 -13.26 4.20 10.30
CA SER A 126 -12.63 5.16 9.40
C SER A 126 -13.16 4.99 7.98
N THR A 127 -13.50 6.10 7.32
CA THR A 127 -13.81 6.14 5.89
C THR A 127 -12.58 6.41 5.03
N GLU A 128 -11.42 6.69 5.65
CA GLU A 128 -10.17 6.89 4.94
C GLU A 128 -9.59 5.53 4.54
N ARG A 129 -9.54 5.30 3.22
CA ARG A 129 -8.95 4.12 2.62
C ARG A 129 -7.43 4.13 2.70
N VAL A 130 -6.87 2.99 3.06
CA VAL A 130 -5.42 2.77 3.18
C VAL A 130 -4.96 1.82 2.08
N TYR A 131 -3.93 2.21 1.33
CA TYR A 131 -3.44 1.57 0.13
C TYR A 131 -2.11 0.88 0.38
N VAL A 132 -1.98 -0.39 -0.02
CA VAL A 132 -0.69 -1.07 -0.06
C VAL A 132 -0.15 -1.03 -1.48
N ARG A 133 1.09 -0.58 -1.65
CA ARG A 133 1.76 -0.42 -2.94
C ARG A 133 3.12 -1.09 -2.94
N PRO A 134 3.60 -1.61 -4.08
CA PRO A 134 4.98 -2.05 -4.18
C PRO A 134 5.94 -0.90 -3.89
N ARG A 135 7.08 -1.21 -3.29
CA ARG A 135 8.20 -0.29 -3.23
C ARG A 135 8.74 -0.08 -4.65
N ARG A 136 8.72 1.17 -5.13
CA ARG A 136 9.31 1.53 -6.43
C ARG A 136 10.82 1.69 -6.24
N TYR A 137 11.59 1.22 -7.22
CA TYR A 137 13.01 1.51 -7.36
C TYR A 137 13.25 3.00 -7.62
#